data_AF-A0A653G338-F1
#
_entry.id   AF-A0A653G338-F1
#
_cell.length_a   1.000
_cell.length_b   1.000
_cell.length_c   1.000
_cell.angle_alpha   90.00
_cell.angle_beta   90.00
_cell.angle_gamma   90.00
#
_symmetry.space_group_name_H-M   'P 1'
#
loop_
_entity.id
_entity.type
_entity.pdbx_description
1 polymer ?
#
loop_
_entity_poly.entity_id
_entity_poly.type
_entity_poly.pdbx_seq_one_letter_code
_entity_poly.pdbx_strand_id
1 'polypeptide(L)'
;MKLTTNVKAKTGLWKFLPKIISTKTAQCVYPFIFLPEHIYKDLISRTPKPESIAVLLHEKVHLERQKRKGIFLWAILYIISPKFRFNEELLAFKEQIKYLKKLNLTLDLELRAKRLSSWLYLWCVSYEKALTKLKKL
;
A
#
# COMPACT_ATOMS: atom_id res chain seq x y z
N MET A 1 12.95 -5.32 -13.50
CA MET A 1 13.62 -4.61 -12.38
C MET A 1 14.15 -5.64 -11.38
N LYS A 2 15.34 -5.46 -10.77
CA LYS A 2 15.83 -6.40 -9.75
C LYS A 2 15.12 -6.12 -8.41
N LEU A 3 14.21 -7.02 -8.00
CA LEU A 3 13.56 -6.93 -6.70
C LEU A 3 14.52 -7.33 -5.59
N THR A 4 14.38 -6.69 -4.43
CA THR A 4 15.11 -7.05 -3.21
C THR A 4 14.54 -8.34 -2.61
N THR A 5 15.35 -9.07 -1.84
CA THR A 5 15.00 -10.38 -1.27
C THR A 5 13.82 -10.33 -0.29
N ASN A 6 13.53 -9.15 0.24
CA ASN A 6 12.42 -8.89 1.16
C ASN A 6 11.07 -8.60 0.49
N VAL A 7 11.01 -8.54 -0.85
CA VAL A 7 9.75 -8.47 -1.60
C VAL A 7 9.31 -9.89 -1.96
N LYS A 8 8.12 -10.29 -1.50
CA LYS A 8 7.57 -11.64 -1.65
C LYS A 8 6.21 -11.61 -2.33
N ALA A 9 5.89 -12.65 -3.10
CA ALA A 9 4.56 -12.87 -3.63
C ALA A 9 3.66 -13.55 -2.58
N LYS A 10 2.37 -13.20 -2.55
CA LYS A 10 1.34 -13.90 -1.78
C LYS A 10 0.86 -15.14 -2.54
N THR A 11 1.65 -16.22 -2.51
CA THR A 11 1.36 -17.49 -3.20
C THR A 11 1.09 -18.65 -2.23
N GLY A 12 0.56 -19.77 -2.73
CA GLY A 12 0.44 -21.02 -1.98
C GLY A 12 -0.39 -20.90 -0.70
N LEU A 13 0.25 -21.15 0.45
CA LEU A 13 -0.34 -21.16 1.81
C LEU A 13 -1.09 -19.86 2.17
N TRP A 14 -0.74 -18.73 1.54
CA TRP A 14 -1.45 -17.46 1.71
C TRP A 14 -2.93 -17.52 1.29
N LYS A 15 -3.31 -18.47 0.41
CA LYS A 15 -4.70 -18.70 0.00
C LYS A 15 -5.56 -19.33 1.11
N PHE A 16 -4.91 -19.94 2.11
CA PHE A 16 -5.56 -20.60 3.24
C PHE A 16 -5.56 -19.75 4.52
N LEU A 17 -4.91 -18.57 4.48
CA LEU A 17 -5.01 -17.61 5.58
C LEU A 17 -6.46 -17.13 5.73
N PRO A 18 -6.88 -16.74 6.95
CA PRO A 18 -8.23 -16.21 7.18
C PRO A 18 -8.54 -15.10 6.18
N LYS A 19 -9.78 -15.09 5.63
CA LYS A 19 -10.23 -14.12 4.60
C LYS A 19 -10.06 -12.64 5.00
N ILE A 20 -9.81 -12.38 6.28
CA ILE A 20 -9.46 -11.08 6.85
C ILE A 20 -8.14 -10.55 6.25
N ILE A 21 -7.19 -11.43 5.91
CA ILE A 21 -5.93 -11.08 5.25
C ILE A 21 -6.15 -11.11 3.73
N SER A 22 -6.35 -9.94 3.14
CA SER A 22 -6.58 -9.82 1.69
C SER A 22 -5.37 -10.30 0.88
N THR A 23 -5.59 -11.29 0.01
CA THR A 23 -4.62 -11.75 -1.00
C THR A 23 -4.57 -10.84 -2.22
N LYS A 24 -5.54 -9.92 -2.35
CA LYS A 24 -5.70 -9.03 -3.51
C LYS A 24 -5.04 -7.66 -3.32
N THR A 25 -4.58 -7.34 -2.12
CA THR A 25 -3.90 -6.07 -1.82
C THR A 25 -2.45 -6.30 -1.45
N ALA A 26 -1.60 -5.32 -1.76
CA ALA A 26 -0.24 -5.28 -1.23
C ALA A 26 -0.28 -4.96 0.28
N GLN A 27 0.72 -5.45 1.00
CA GLN A 27 0.87 -5.25 2.44
C GLN A 27 2.35 -5.19 2.79
N CYS A 28 2.71 -4.32 3.72
CA CYS A 28 4.05 -4.22 4.28
C CYS A 28 4.04 -4.63 5.75
N VAL A 29 4.79 -5.68 6.08
CA VAL A 29 5.04 -6.15 7.45
C VAL A 29 6.53 -6.28 7.60
N TYR A 30 7.17 -5.31 8.26
CA TYR A 30 8.62 -5.24 8.36
C TYR A 30 9.24 -6.59 8.77
N PRO A 31 10.33 -7.05 8.11
CA PRO A 31 11.08 -6.36 7.05
C PRO A 31 10.56 -6.61 5.62
N PHE A 32 9.39 -7.25 5.46
CA PHE A 32 8.91 -7.78 4.19
C PHE A 32 7.80 -6.94 3.55
N ILE A 33 7.80 -6.92 2.21
CA ILE A 33 6.70 -6.41 1.39
C ILE A 33 6.05 -7.61 0.69
N PHE A 34 4.76 -7.80 0.92
CA PHE A 34 3.97 -8.89 0.34
C PHE A 34 3.05 -8.36 -0.74
N LEU A 35 3.26 -8.80 -1.97
CA LEU A 35 2.51 -8.34 -3.14
C LEU A 35 1.55 -9.43 -3.64
N PRO A 36 0.37 -9.05 -4.18
CA PRO A 36 -0.45 -9.96 -4.96
C PRO A 36 0.37 -10.60 -6.08
N GLU A 37 0.11 -11.87 -6.37
CA GLU A 37 0.89 -12.66 -7.31
C GLU A 37 1.03 -11.99 -8.69
N HIS A 38 -0.05 -11.40 -9.20
CA HIS A 38 -0.03 -10.70 -10.50
C HIS A 38 0.89 -9.47 -10.50
N ILE A 39 0.92 -8.69 -9.41
CA ILE A 39 1.82 -7.53 -9.27
C ILE A 39 3.26 -8.01 -9.16
N TYR A 40 3.52 -9.05 -8.38
CA TYR A 40 4.86 -9.60 -8.24
C TYR A 40 5.41 -10.11 -9.58
N LYS A 41 4.63 -10.91 -10.31
CA LYS A 41 4.98 -11.42 -11.65
C LYS A 41 5.24 -10.30 -12.64
N ASP A 42 4.42 -9.25 -12.61
CA ASP A 42 4.61 -8.08 -13.46
C ASP A 42 5.92 -7.34 -13.14
N LEU A 43 6.27 -7.17 -11.86
CA LEU A 43 7.49 -6.48 -11.43
C LEU A 43 8.80 -7.18 -11.82
N ILE A 44 8.79 -8.51 -11.89
CA ILE A 44 9.96 -9.32 -12.32
C ILE A 44 10.04 -9.47 -13.84
N SER A 45 9.02 -9.03 -14.59
CA SER A 45 9.06 -9.03 -16.05
C SER A 45 10.14 -8.06 -16.59
N ARG A 46 10.45 -8.17 -17.89
CA ARG A 46 11.41 -7.29 -18.56
C ARG A 46 10.96 -5.83 -18.54
N THR A 47 9.67 -5.59 -18.71
CA THR A 47 9.05 -4.26 -18.82
C THR A 47 7.83 -4.18 -17.88
N PRO A 48 8.05 -4.03 -16.56
CA PRO A 48 6.98 -3.96 -15.58
C PRO A 48 6.07 -2.76 -15.83
N LYS A 49 4.78 -2.92 -15.54
CA LYS A 49 3.80 -1.83 -15.67
C LYS A 49 4.08 -0.74 -14.64
N PRO A 50 3.93 0.54 -15.01
CA PRO A 50 4.07 1.65 -14.08
C PRO A 50 3.20 1.52 -12.83
N GLU A 51 1.98 0.98 -12.96
CA GLU A 51 1.05 0.80 -11.85
C GLU A 51 1.59 -0.18 -10.80
N SER A 52 2.24 -1.27 -11.24
CA SER A 52 2.87 -2.24 -10.35
C SER A 52 4.07 -1.63 -9.62
N ILE A 53 4.88 -0.82 -10.32
CA ILE A 53 5.97 -0.08 -9.70
C ILE A 53 5.41 0.91 -8.67
N ALA A 54 4.34 1.62 -9.01
CA ALA A 54 3.69 2.58 -8.14
C ALA A 54 3.19 1.93 -6.84
N VAL A 55 2.61 0.72 -6.93
CA VAL A 55 2.22 -0.08 -5.75
C VAL A 55 3.45 -0.45 -4.91
N LEU A 56 4.56 -0.88 -5.52
CA LEU A 56 5.77 -1.19 -4.77
C LEU A 56 6.33 0.05 -4.05
N LEU A 57 6.30 1.22 -4.70
CA LEU A 57 6.73 2.48 -4.08
C LEU A 57 5.87 2.86 -2.87
N HIS A 58 4.55 2.65 -2.96
CA HIS A 58 3.64 2.82 -1.82
C HIS A 58 4.08 1.95 -0.63
N GLU A 59 4.29 0.65 -0.83
CA GLU A 59 4.69 -0.26 0.25
C GLU A 59 6.09 0.04 0.82
N LYS A 60 7.01 0.55 -0.02
CA LYS A 60 8.33 1.00 0.44
C LYS A 60 8.23 2.17 1.40
N VAL A 61 7.26 3.07 1.23
CA VAL A 61 7.02 4.14 2.21
C VAL A 61 6.65 3.53 3.57
N HIS A 62 5.73 2.58 3.62
CA HIS A 62 5.37 1.89 4.87
C HIS A 62 6.57 1.18 5.51
N LEU A 63 7.41 0.52 4.72
CA LEU A 63 8.61 -0.16 5.22
C LEU A 63 9.57 0.82 5.92
N GLU A 64 9.86 1.96 5.28
CA GLU A 64 10.73 2.99 5.83
C GLU A 64 10.10 3.69 7.05
N ARG A 65 8.79 3.90 7.04
CA ARG A 65 8.05 4.47 8.18
C ARG A 65 8.06 3.53 9.39
N GLN A 66 7.84 2.23 9.19
CA GLN A 66 7.94 1.20 10.23
C GLN A 66 9.35 1.17 10.83
N LYS A 67 10.39 1.19 9.99
CA LYS A 67 11.80 1.25 10.42
C LYS A 67 12.10 2.50 11.24
N ARG A 68 11.70 3.69 10.75
CA ARG A 68 11.99 4.98 11.40
C ARG A 68 11.27 5.19 12.72
N LYS A 69 9.99 4.78 12.79
CA LYS A 69 9.16 4.97 13.99
C LYS A 69 9.43 3.92 15.07
N GLY A 70 10.01 2.78 14.69
CA GLY A 70 10.06 1.57 15.50
C GLY A 70 8.85 0.69 15.22
N ILE A 71 9.09 -0.57 14.88
CA ILE A 71 8.09 -1.50 14.32
C ILE A 71 6.91 -1.70 15.29
N PHE A 72 7.21 -1.94 16.57
CA PHE A 72 6.19 -2.14 17.61
C PHE A 72 5.32 -0.91 17.80
N LEU A 73 5.94 0.27 17.96
CA LEU A 73 5.21 1.52 18.13
C LEU A 73 4.36 1.86 16.89
N TRP A 74 4.91 1.65 15.70
CA TRP A 74 4.19 1.85 14.46
C TRP A 74 2.96 0.93 14.37
N ALA A 75 3.11 -0.36 14.66
CA ALA A 75 2.03 -1.34 14.60
C ALA A 75 0.91 -1.00 15.60
N ILE A 76 1.26 -0.65 16.84
CA ILE A 76 0.29 -0.24 17.87
C ILE A 76 -0.50 0.99 17.38
N LEU A 77 0.21 2.05 16.94
CA LEU A 77 -0.43 3.26 16.45
C LEU A 77 -1.31 3.01 15.23
N TYR A 78 -0.90 2.13 14.32
CA TYR A 78 -1.68 1.77 13.14
C TYR A 78 -3.00 1.07 13.51
N ILE A 79 -3.02 0.28 14.58
CA ILE A 79 -4.24 -0.41 15.05
C ILE A 79 -5.16 0.56 15.81
N ILE A 80 -4.62 1.34 16.75
CA ILE A 80 -5.45 2.11 17.69
C ILE A 80 -5.81 3.53 17.22
N SER A 81 -5.05 4.11 16.28
CA SER A 81 -5.23 5.50 15.86
C SER A 81 -5.67 5.61 14.39
N PRO A 82 -6.98 5.84 14.13
CA PRO A 82 -7.50 6.12 12.79
C PRO A 82 -6.76 7.27 12.09
N LYS A 83 -6.45 8.32 12.84
CA LYS A 83 -5.69 9.49 12.34
C LYS A 83 -4.29 9.11 11.90
N PHE A 84 -3.58 8.29 12.69
CA PHE A 84 -2.26 7.82 12.33
C PHE A 84 -2.31 6.97 11.06
N ARG A 85 -3.20 5.96 11.04
CA ARG A 85 -3.41 5.08 9.88
C ARG A 85 -3.66 5.87 8.61
N PHE A 86 -4.61 6.80 8.64
CA PHE A 86 -4.95 7.62 7.48
C PHE A 86 -3.77 8.48 7.00
N ASN A 87 -2.99 9.06 7.93
CA ASN A 87 -1.82 9.84 7.57
C ASN A 87 -0.71 8.98 6.94
N GLU A 88 -0.48 7.76 7.43
CA GLU A 88 0.48 6.83 6.81
C GLU A 88 0.09 6.52 5.36
N GLU A 89 -1.17 6.21 5.12
CA GLU A 89 -1.68 5.94 3.76
C GLU A 89 -1.54 7.18 2.85
N LEU A 90 -1.83 8.39 3.34
CA LEU A 90 -1.65 9.62 2.56
C LEU A 90 -0.17 9.86 2.18
N LEU A 91 0.76 9.57 3.08
CA LEU A 91 2.20 9.66 2.77
C LEU A 91 2.60 8.67 1.68
N ALA A 92 2.11 7.43 1.77
CA ALA A 92 2.38 6.41 0.77
C ALA A 92 1.72 6.73 -0.59
N PHE A 93 0.48 7.21 -0.60
CA PHE A 93 -0.20 7.67 -1.82
C PHE A 93 0.49 8.88 -2.45
N LYS A 94 1.06 9.79 -1.66
CA LYS A 94 1.78 10.96 -2.19
C LYS A 94 2.94 10.53 -3.09
N GLU A 95 3.77 9.59 -2.64
CA GLU A 95 4.88 9.09 -3.46
C GLU A 95 4.40 8.27 -4.65
N GLN A 96 3.33 7.48 -4.48
CA GLN A 96 2.69 6.75 -5.58
C GLN A 96 2.20 7.68 -6.69
N ILE A 97 1.44 8.73 -6.33
CA ILE A 97 0.89 9.72 -7.25
C ILE A 97 2.01 10.51 -7.92
N LYS A 98 3.03 10.93 -7.16
CA LYS A 98 4.20 11.63 -7.69
C LYS A 98 4.93 10.83 -8.76
N TYR A 99 5.07 9.52 -8.58
CA TYR A 99 5.67 8.64 -9.59
C TYR A 99 4.81 8.55 -10.86
N LEU A 100 3.50 8.29 -10.71
CA LEU A 100 2.59 8.17 -11.85
C LEU A 100 2.47 9.47 -12.65
N LYS A 101 2.41 10.63 -11.97
CA LYS A 101 2.37 11.96 -12.61
C LYS A 101 3.58 12.19 -13.54
N LYS A 102 4.78 11.73 -13.17
CA LYS A 102 5.99 11.84 -14.02
C LYS A 102 5.88 11.07 -15.33
N LEU A 103 4.98 10.10 -15.40
CA LEU A 103 4.72 9.26 -16.56
C LEU A 103 3.43 9.67 -17.29
N ASN A 104 2.83 10.81 -16.92
CA ASN A 104 1.52 11.26 -17.41
C ASN A 104 0.38 10.25 -17.14
N LEU A 105 0.49 9.47 -16.06
CA LEU A 105 -0.52 8.52 -15.62
C LEU A 105 -1.25 9.04 -14.38
N THR A 106 -2.49 8.57 -14.20
CA THR A 106 -3.36 8.95 -13.08
C THR A 106 -3.65 7.76 -12.17
N LEU A 107 -3.97 8.07 -10.91
CA LEU A 107 -4.44 7.08 -9.94
C LEU A 107 -5.95 7.25 -9.80
N ASP A 108 -6.71 6.14 -9.79
CA ASP A 108 -8.14 6.15 -9.49
C ASP A 108 -8.37 6.53 -8.01
N LEU A 109 -8.58 7.83 -7.77
CA LEU A 109 -8.73 8.40 -6.43
C LEU A 109 -10.04 7.98 -5.76
N GLU A 110 -11.10 7.72 -6.52
CA GLU A 110 -12.39 7.29 -5.97
C GLU A 110 -12.30 5.89 -5.40
N LEU A 111 -11.66 4.97 -6.14
CA LEU A 111 -11.40 3.63 -5.64
C LEU A 111 -10.51 3.65 -4.40
N ARG A 112 -9.50 4.54 -4.34
CA ARG A 112 -8.66 4.69 -3.13
C ARG A 112 -9.45 5.25 -1.95
N ALA A 113 -10.27 6.26 -2.17
CA ALA A 113 -11.13 6.82 -1.14
C ALA A 113 -12.10 5.77 -0.58
N LYS A 114 -12.77 4.99 -1.45
CA LYS A 114 -13.66 3.88 -1.05
C LYS A 114 -12.95 2.84 -0.19
N ARG A 115 -11.70 2.50 -0.54
CA ARG A 115 -10.89 1.56 0.24
C ARG A 115 -10.54 2.14 1.61
N LEU A 116 -10.01 3.36 1.67
CA LEU A 116 -9.63 4.03 2.92
C LEU A 116 -10.80 4.20 3.90
N SER A 117 -12.02 4.36 3.38
CA SER A 117 -13.23 4.45 4.20
C SER A 117 -13.88 3.10 4.51
N SER A 118 -13.26 1.97 4.14
CA SER A 118 -13.81 0.63 4.35
C SER A 118 -13.21 -0.09 5.54
N TRP A 119 -13.79 -1.24 5.89
CA TRP A 119 -13.28 -2.17 6.90
C TRP A 119 -11.83 -2.58 6.66
N LEU A 120 -11.34 -2.56 5.41
CA LEU A 120 -9.95 -2.89 5.08
C LEU A 120 -8.95 -2.02 5.84
N TYR A 121 -9.31 -0.76 6.07
CA TYR A 121 -8.52 0.19 6.85
C TYR A 121 -9.23 0.56 8.16
N LEU A 122 -10.05 -0.36 8.68
CA LEU A 122 -10.87 -0.23 9.89
C LEU A 122 -11.62 1.12 9.94
N TRP A 123 -12.26 1.48 8.82
CA TRP A 123 -13.05 2.70 8.66
C TRP A 123 -12.34 3.97 9.17
N CYS A 124 -11.05 4.13 8.84
CA CYS A 124 -10.24 5.19 9.47
C CYS A 124 -10.65 6.63 9.13
N VAL A 125 -11.47 6.82 8.09
CA VAL A 125 -11.89 8.13 7.59
C VAL A 125 -13.20 8.00 6.79
N SER A 126 -13.99 9.07 6.67
CA SER A 126 -15.13 9.08 5.74
C SER A 126 -14.66 9.11 4.27
N TYR A 127 -15.50 8.64 3.35
CA TYR A 127 -15.21 8.63 1.92
C TYR A 127 -14.90 10.04 1.38
N GLU A 128 -15.75 11.01 1.73
CA GLU A 128 -15.66 12.40 1.26
C GLU A 128 -14.34 13.01 1.72
N LYS A 129 -14.00 12.82 2.99
CA LYS A 129 -12.75 13.33 3.57
C LYS A 129 -11.53 12.65 2.95
N ALA A 130 -11.59 11.34 2.68
CA ALA A 130 -10.52 10.63 1.97
C ALA A 130 -10.31 11.20 0.57
N LEU A 131 -11.38 11.33 -0.21
CA LEU A 131 -11.34 11.84 -1.58
C LEU A 131 -10.81 13.29 -1.63
N THR A 132 -11.30 14.17 -0.76
CA THR A 132 -10.82 15.55 -0.67
C THR A 132 -9.33 15.62 -0.35
N LYS A 133 -8.82 14.75 0.53
CA LYS A 133 -7.38 14.74 0.87
C LYS A 133 -6.54 14.17 -0.25
N LEU A 134 -6.99 13.09 -0.90
CA LEU A 134 -6.30 12.50 -2.05
C LEU A 134 -6.20 13.45 -3.24
N LYS A 135 -7.25 14.23 -3.52
CA LYS A 135 -7.26 15.25 -4.60
C LYS A 135 -6.25 16.39 -4.37
N LYS A 136 -5.78 16.57 -3.14
CA LYS A 136 -4.79 17.61 -2.76
C LYS A 136 -3.33 17.11 -2.84
N LEU A 137 -3.09 15.86 -3.23
CA LEU A 137 -1.76 15.26 -3.44
C LEU A 137 -1.25 15.50 -4.86
#